data_AF-A0A7X3VGA6-F1
#
_entry.id   AF-A0A7X3VGA6-F1
#
_cell.length_a   1.000
_cell.length_b   1.000
_cell.length_c   1.000
_cell.angle_alpha   90.00
_cell.angle_beta   90.00
_cell.angle_gamma   90.00
#
_symmetry.space_group_name_H-M   'P 1'
#
loop_
_entity.id
_entity.type
_entity.pdbx_description
1 polymer ?
#
loop_
_entity_poly.entity_id
_entity_poly.type
_entity_poly.pdbx_seq_one_letter_code
_entity_poly.pdbx_strand_id
1 'polypeptide(L)' 'MLKELKKRYETALFDSIMPFRLDRSLDKEHGGYLTRLDCESTTTPVGYIRLQGRQVWMLSTVYNKWPS' A
#
# COMPACT_ATOMS: atom_id res chain seq x y z
N MET A 1 1.19 4.93 -28.02
CA MET A 1 1.69 3.74 -27.30
C MET A 1 2.14 4.06 -25.86
N LEU A 2 3.19 4.88 -25.64
CA LEU A 2 3.68 5.17 -24.27
C LEU A 2 2.67 5.89 -23.35
N LYS A 3 1.88 6.82 -23.90
CA LYS A 3 0.82 7.53 -23.14
C LYS A 3 -0.28 6.58 -22.64
N GLU A 4 -0.62 5.58 -23.45
CA GLU A 4 -1.65 4.59 -23.13
C GLU A 4 -1.18 3.64 -22.03
N LEU A 5 0.08 3.18 -22.12
CA LEU A 5 0.73 2.41 -21.07
C LEU A 5 0.80 3.20 -19.76
N LYS A 6 1.21 4.48 -19.81
CA LYS A 6 1.22 5.34 -18.63
C LYS A 6 -0.17 5.39 -17.97
N LYS A 7 -1.20 5.71 -18.74
CA LYS A 7 -2.58 5.80 -18.25
C LYS A 7 -3.04 4.47 -17.63
N ARG A 8 -2.73 3.34 -18.25
CA ARG A 8 -3.08 2.01 -17.74
C ARG A 8 -2.43 1.72 -16.37
N TYR A 9 -1.14 2.02 -16.20
CA TYR A 9 -0.46 1.83 -14.92
C TYR A 9 -0.93 2.80 -13.85
N GLU A 10 -1.25 4.04 -14.24
CA GLU A 10 -1.81 5.06 -13.35
C GLU A 10 -3.18 4.64 -12.80
N THR A 11 -4.10 4.26 -13.67
CA THR A 11 -5.42 3.71 -13.30
C THR A 11 -5.26 2.45 -12.43
N ALA A 12 -4.38 1.52 -12.79
CA ALA A 12 -4.16 0.33 -11.98
C ALA A 12 -3.61 0.65 -10.58
N LEU A 13 -2.75 1.66 -10.46
CA LEU A 13 -2.19 2.09 -9.19
C LEU A 13 -3.24 2.78 -8.31
N PHE A 14 -3.90 3.81 -8.83
CA PHE A 14 -4.80 4.67 -8.05
C PHE A 14 -6.19 4.07 -7.84
N ASP A 15 -6.72 3.33 -8.81
CA ASP A 15 -8.10 2.84 -8.73
C ASP A 15 -8.19 1.41 -8.17
N SER A 16 -7.09 0.66 -8.18
CA SER A 16 -7.09 -0.73 -7.73
C SER A 16 -6.14 -0.98 -6.56
N ILE A 17 -4.84 -0.71 -6.73
CA ILE A 17 -3.83 -1.11 -5.75
C ILE A 17 -3.91 -0.24 -4.48
N MET A 18 -4.03 1.07 -4.62
CA MET A 18 -4.04 2.02 -3.50
C MET A 18 -5.28 1.86 -2.61
N PRO A 19 -6.52 1.82 -3.13
CA PRO A 19 -7.70 1.63 -2.30
C PRO A 19 -7.69 0.28 -1.60
N PHE A 20 -7.30 -0.80 -2.30
CA PHE A 20 -7.20 -2.13 -1.72
C PHE A 20 -6.22 -2.19 -0.54
N ARG A 21 -5.05 -1.57 -0.68
CA ARG A 21 -4.05 -1.50 0.39
C ARG A 21 -4.54 -0.64 1.53
N LEU A 22 -5.03 0.57 1.28
CA LEU A 22 -5.46 1.48 2.35
C LEU A 22 -6.61 0.87 3.16
N ASP A 23 -7.61 0.28 2.50
CA ASP A 23 -8.77 -0.29 3.18
C ASP A 23 -8.41 -1.50 4.04
N ARG A 24 -7.58 -2.42 3.52
CA ARG A 24 -7.32 -3.71 4.16
C ARG A 24 -6.06 -3.78 5.01
N SER A 25 -5.11 -2.88 4.81
CA SER A 25 -3.82 -2.93 5.51
C SER A 25 -3.71 -1.96 6.68
N LEU A 26 -4.64 -1.03 6.89
CA LEU A 26 -4.56 -0.13 8.05
C LEU A 26 -4.89 -0.90 9.33
N ASP A 27 -3.88 -1.10 10.18
CA ASP A 27 -4.09 -1.61 11.54
C ASP A 27 -4.58 -0.46 12.42
N LYS A 28 -5.88 -0.45 12.73
CA LYS A 28 -6.51 0.57 13.59
C LYS A 28 -6.40 0.25 15.08
N GLU A 29 -6.00 -0.98 15.43
CA GLU A 29 -5.96 -1.45 16.82
C GLU A 29 -4.56 -1.25 17.42
N HIS A 30 -3.51 -1.61 16.69
CA HIS A 30 -2.11 -1.53 17.16
C HIS A 30 -1.28 -0.49 16.41
N GLY A 31 -1.84 0.12 15.35
CA GLY A 31 -1.14 1.07 14.50
C GLY A 31 -0.19 0.40 13.49
N GLY A 32 0.04 1.06 12.36
CA GLY A 32 0.90 0.55 11.28
C GLY A 32 0.13 -0.16 10.18
N TYR A 33 0.80 -1.08 9.48
CA TYR A 33 0.23 -1.77 8.32
C TYR A 33 0.24 -3.29 8.43
N LEU A 34 -0.92 -3.91 8.20
CA LEU A 34 -1.13 -5.35 8.04
C LEU A 34 -0.66 -5.80 6.65
N THR A 35 0.34 -6.66 6.63
CA THR A 35 0.94 -7.15 5.38
C THR A 35 0.41 -8.51 4.93
N ARG A 36 -0.33 -9.23 5.78
CA ARG A 36 -0.93 -10.53 5.49
C ARG A 36 -2.45 -10.41 5.64
N LEU A 37 -3.16 -10.43 4.51
CA LEU A 37 -4.59 -10.14 4.44
C LEU A 37 -5.48 -11.38 4.63
N ASP A 38 -4.92 -12.60 4.47
CA ASP A 38 -5.71 -13.84 4.33
C ASP A 38 -5.36 -14.94 5.35
N CYS A 39 -4.93 -14.62 6.58
CA CYS A 39 -4.88 -15.67 7.60
C CYS A 39 -5.33 -15.19 8.96
N GLU A 40 -6.33 -15.90 9.51
CA GLU A 40 -6.88 -15.80 10.86
C GLU A 40 -5.85 -15.99 12.00
N SER A 41 -4.58 -16.27 11.69
CA SER A 41 -3.54 -16.40 12.71
C SER A 41 -2.86 -15.06 12.96
N THR A 42 -3.33 -14.35 13.98
CA THR A 42 -2.63 -13.25 14.65
C THR A 42 -1.33 -13.80 15.24
N THR A 43 -0.24 -13.83 14.46
CA THR A 43 1.05 -14.26 15.03
C THR A 43 2.21 -13.46 14.42
N THR A 44 2.65 -12.50 15.24
CA THR A 44 3.94 -11.81 15.35
C THR A 44 4.24 -10.57 14.47
N PRO A 45 4.54 -9.40 15.11
CA PRO A 45 4.82 -8.13 14.41
C PRO A 45 6.29 -7.91 14.02
N VAL A 46 7.21 -8.81 14.39
CA VAL A 46 8.67 -8.51 14.39
C VAL A 46 9.33 -8.76 13.02
N GLY A 47 8.71 -9.53 12.13
CA GLY A 47 9.23 -9.82 10.79
C GLY A 47 8.93 -8.76 9.72
N TYR A 48 8.10 -7.75 10.05
CA TYR A 48 7.41 -6.94 9.03
C TYR A 48 7.83 -5.47 8.98
N ILE A 49 8.78 -5.01 9.81
CA ILE A 49 9.28 -3.63 9.80
C ILE A 49 9.77 -3.20 8.40
N ARG A 50 10.44 -4.10 7.67
CA ARG A 50 10.90 -3.81 6.29
C ARG A 50 9.74 -3.60 5.31
N LEU A 51 8.64 -4.34 5.46
CA LEU A 51 7.47 -4.23 4.59
C LEU A 51 6.64 -3.00 4.96
N GLN A 52 6.47 -2.72 6.26
CA GLN A 52 5.84 -1.50 6.74
C GLN A 52 6.62 -0.26 6.27
N GLY A 53 7.95 -0.28 6.38
CA GLY A 53 8.80 0.80 5.86
C GLY A 53 8.67 1.01 4.36
N ARG A 54 8.56 -0.08 3.57
CA ARG A 54 8.30 0.02 2.12
C ARG A 54 6.92 0.61 1.81
N GLN A 55 5.90 0.29 2.61
CA GLN A 55 4.56 0.83 2.45
C GLN A 55 4.52 2.32 2.78
N VAL A 56 5.16 2.74 3.89
CA VAL A 56 5.33 4.16 4.22
C VAL A 56 6.06 4.89 3.10
N TRP A 57 7.18 4.36 2.61
CA TRP A 57 7.94 4.99 1.52
C TRP A 57 7.12 5.13 0.24
N MET A 58 6.35 4.10 -0.13
CA MET A 58 5.49 4.13 -1.31
C MET A 58 4.42 5.23 -1.17
N LEU A 59 3.71 5.28 -0.04
CA LEU A 59 2.68 6.29 0.23
C LEU A 59 3.26 7.70 0.26
N SER A 60 4.39 7.91 0.96
CA SER A 60 5.08 9.21 1.01
C SER A 60 5.60 9.65 -0.37
N THR A 61 6.09 8.72 -1.19
CA THR A 61 6.55 9.02 -2.54
C THR A 61 5.40 9.42 -3.45
N VAL A 62 4.26 8.72 -3.38
CA VAL A 62 3.05 9.09 -4.13
C VAL A 62 2.56 10.47 -3.68
N TYR A 63 2.47 10.73 -2.37
CA TYR A 63 2.06 12.03 -1.84
C TYR A 63 2.98 13.18 -2.28
N ASN A 64 4.30 12.97 -2.25
CA ASN A 64 5.26 14.01 -2.58
C ASN A 64 5.41 14.26 -4.09
N LYS A 65 5.21 13.22 -4.93
CA LYS A 65 5.46 13.30 -6.37
C LYS A 65 4.21 13.48 -7.21
N TRP A 66 3.03 13.22 -6.66
CA TRP A 66 1.78 13.38 -7.37
C TRP A 66 1.11 14.70 -6.92
N PRO A 67 1.12 15.75 -7.77
CA PRO A 67 0.35 16.95 -7.49
C PRO A 67 -1.15 16.59 -7.54
N SER A 68 -1.89 17.01 -6.53
CA SER A 68 -3.35 17.00 -6.49
C SER A 68 -3.94 17.89 -7.58
#